data_AF-A0A831SZZ1-F1
#
_entry.id   AF-A0A831SZZ1-F1
#
_cell.length_a   1.000
_cell.length_b   1.000
_cell.length_c   1.000
_cell.angle_alpha   90.00
_cell.angle_beta   90.00
_cell.angle_gamma   90.00
#
_symmetry.space_group_name_H-M   'P 1'
#
loop_
_entity.id
_entity.type
_entity.pdbx_description
1 polymer ?
#
loop_
_entity_poly.entity_id
_entity_poly.type
_entity_poly.pdbx_seq_one_letter_code
_entity_poly.pdbx_strand_id
1 'polypeptide(L)'
;MAANPEYGLYGQATVRLRLDDQKPFVQRWSESTDNKALFAPNGAASATQLTKAERLLFEFTPFQSGATTVTFDVRGLDKLLDKVTGACKGKSRR
;
A
#
# COMPACT_ATOMS: atom_id res chain seq x y z
N MET A 1 1.44 -22.29 7.73
CA MET A 1 0.53 -21.59 8.66
C MET A 1 0.68 -20.10 8.39
N ALA A 2 -0.32 -19.49 7.75
CA ALA A 2 -0.38 -18.05 7.59
C ALA A 2 -0.82 -17.47 8.94
N ALA A 3 0.07 -16.71 9.56
CA ALA A 3 -0.09 -16.22 10.92
C ALA A 3 -0.67 -14.81 10.87
N ASN A 4 -2.00 -14.73 10.88
CA ASN A 4 -2.73 -13.48 10.78
C ASN A 4 -2.63 -12.73 12.13
N PRO A 5 -1.99 -11.55 12.22
CA PRO A 5 -1.82 -10.81 13.47
C PRO A 5 -3.14 -10.21 13.99
N GLU A 6 -4.15 -10.10 13.13
CA GLU A 6 -5.46 -9.57 13.47
C GLU A 6 -6.47 -10.70 13.57
N TYR A 7 -6.90 -10.99 14.79
CA TYR A 7 -7.97 -11.96 15.09
C TYR A 7 -9.21 -11.63 14.24
N GLY A 8 -9.50 -12.48 13.24
CA GLY A 8 -10.71 -12.40 12.40
C GLY A 8 -10.54 -11.78 11.01
N LEU A 9 -9.34 -11.34 10.61
CA LEU A 9 -9.06 -10.76 9.28
C LEU A 9 -8.21 -11.69 8.39
N TYR A 10 -8.58 -12.97 8.26
CA TYR A 10 -7.80 -13.95 7.49
C TYR A 10 -7.46 -13.47 6.07
N GLY A 11 -6.17 -13.38 5.76
CA GLY A 11 -5.68 -12.93 4.46
C GLY A 11 -5.81 -11.41 4.25
N GLN A 12 -5.99 -10.64 5.32
CA GLN A 12 -6.04 -9.18 5.31
C GLN A 12 -5.24 -8.60 6.47
N ALA A 13 -4.70 -7.41 6.25
CA ALA A 13 -4.02 -6.62 7.28
C ALA A 13 -4.53 -5.17 7.27
N THR A 14 -4.70 -4.61 8.46
CA THR A 14 -4.98 -3.21 8.70
C THR A 14 -3.68 -2.43 8.65
N VAL A 15 -3.63 -1.48 7.74
CA VAL A 15 -2.50 -0.56 7.57
C VAL A 15 -2.97 0.84 7.85
N ARG A 16 -2.10 1.65 8.47
CA ARG A 16 -2.33 3.07 8.68
C ARG A 16 -1.40 3.85 7.78
N LEU A 17 -1.97 4.76 7.01
CA LEU A 17 -1.29 5.54 6.00
C LEU A 17 -1.39 7.01 6.39
N ARG A 18 -0.29 7.75 6.22
CA ARG A 18 -0.27 9.21 6.30
C ARG A 18 0.45 9.77 5.09
N LEU A 19 -0.22 10.66 4.37
CA LEU A 19 0.36 11.41 3.26
C LEU A 19 0.79 12.77 3.78
N ASP A 20 2.08 13.06 3.70
CA ASP A 20 2.69 14.29 4.21
C ASP A 20 2.24 14.61 5.65
N ASP A 21 1.68 15.79 5.84
CA ASP A 21 1.17 16.28 7.11
C ASP A 21 -0.35 16.11 7.25
N GLN A 22 -1.03 15.43 6.30
CA GLN A 22 -2.46 15.16 6.36
C GLN A 22 -2.85 14.23 7.52
N LYS A 23 -4.15 14.15 7.81
CA LYS A 23 -4.66 13.23 8.83
C LYS A 23 -4.39 11.79 8.39
N PRO A 24 -3.80 10.95 9.27
CA PRO A 24 -3.61 9.55 8.96
C PRO A 24 -4.96 8.85 8.82
N PHE A 25 -5.04 7.92 7.88
CA PHE A 25 -6.23 7.13 7.61
C PHE A 25 -5.89 5.64 7.62
N VAL A 26 -6.88 4.81 7.91
CA VAL A 26 -6.72 3.36 8.06
C VAL A 26 -7.36 2.67 6.86
N GLN A 27 -6.66 1.68 6.31
CA GLN A 27 -7.17 0.83 5.24
C GLN A 27 -6.96 -0.65 5.56
N ARG A 28 -7.78 -1.52 4.98
CA ARG A 28 -7.56 -2.97 4.97
C ARG A 28 -7.00 -3.39 3.63
N TRP A 29 -5.85 -4.02 3.66
CA TRP A 29 -5.14 -4.50 2.48
C TRP A 29 -5.16 -6.03 2.48
N SER A 30 -5.20 -6.63 1.29
CA SER A 30 -5.16 -8.09 1.16
C SER A 30 -3.73 -8.57 1.29
N GLU A 31 -3.52 -9.65 2.02
CA GLU A 31 -2.21 -10.26 2.19
C GLU A 31 -1.89 -11.21 1.03
N SER A 32 -0.61 -11.29 0.65
CA SER A 32 -0.13 -12.26 -0.32
C SER A 32 -0.24 -13.68 0.22
N THR A 33 -0.35 -14.67 -0.67
CA THR A 33 -0.36 -16.09 -0.30
C THR A 33 0.94 -16.54 0.37
N ASP A 34 2.06 -15.85 0.11
CA ASP A 34 3.36 -16.04 0.76
C ASP A 34 3.57 -15.22 2.04
N ASN A 35 2.59 -14.40 2.45
CA ASN A 35 2.61 -13.56 3.66
C ASN A 35 3.72 -12.48 3.71
N LYS A 36 4.34 -12.12 2.56
CA LYS A 36 5.41 -11.10 2.52
C LYS A 36 5.00 -9.77 1.89
N ALA A 37 3.76 -9.67 1.40
CA ALA A 37 3.27 -8.46 0.75
C ALA A 37 1.82 -8.17 1.13
N LEU A 38 1.49 -6.89 1.11
CA LEU A 38 0.14 -6.37 1.29
C LEU A 38 -0.27 -5.63 0.03
N PHE A 39 -1.51 -5.83 -0.41
CA PHE A 39 -2.07 -5.26 -1.63
C PHE A 39 -3.21 -4.32 -1.29
N ALA A 40 -3.07 -3.06 -1.74
CA ALA A 40 -4.12 -2.07 -1.59
C ALA A 40 -5.40 -2.50 -2.33
N PRO A 41 -6.59 -2.23 -1.77
CA PRO A 41 -7.87 -2.62 -2.38
C PRO A 41 -8.08 -1.97 -3.75
N ASN A 42 -7.53 -0.77 -3.96
CA ASN A 42 -7.49 -0.11 -5.25
C ASN A 42 -6.08 0.46 -5.51
N GLY A 43 -5.26 -0.34 -6.19
CA GLY A 43 -3.87 0.03 -6.50
C GLY A 43 -3.75 1.30 -7.35
N ALA A 44 -4.62 1.49 -8.34
CA ALA A 44 -4.57 2.66 -9.23
C ALA A 44 -4.94 3.96 -8.48
N ALA A 45 -5.99 3.93 -7.67
CA ALA A 45 -6.38 5.07 -6.84
C ALA A 45 -5.35 5.36 -5.75
N SER A 46 -4.72 4.32 -5.18
CA SER A 46 -3.64 4.49 -4.20
C SER A 46 -2.41 5.11 -4.86
N ALA A 47 -1.99 4.61 -6.02
CA ALA A 47 -0.88 5.18 -6.77
C ALA A 47 -1.13 6.65 -7.13
N THR A 48 -2.35 6.98 -7.60
CA THR A 48 -2.74 8.36 -7.92
C THR A 48 -2.78 9.29 -6.70
N GLN A 49 -3.05 8.76 -5.50
CA GLN A 49 -2.95 9.54 -4.27
C GLN A 49 -1.49 9.78 -3.89
N LEU A 50 -0.63 8.78 -4.06
CA LEU A 50 0.80 8.88 -3.79
C LEU A 50 1.50 9.88 -4.71
N THR A 51 1.06 10.02 -5.97
CA THR A 51 1.63 11.03 -6.89
C THR A 51 1.35 12.47 -6.48
N LYS A 52 0.41 12.69 -5.56
CA LYS A 52 0.05 14.02 -5.04
C LYS A 52 0.75 14.36 -3.71
N ALA A 53 1.52 13.42 -3.17
CA ALA A 53 2.21 13.56 -1.90
C ALA A 53 3.73 13.60 -2.11
N GLU A 54 4.47 14.05 -1.09
CA GLU A 54 5.92 13.99 -1.07
C GLU A 54 6.45 12.85 -0.19
N ARG A 55 5.74 12.58 0.91
CA ARG A 55 6.09 11.58 1.92
C ARG A 55 4.89 10.68 2.21
N LEU A 56 5.13 9.37 2.23
CA LEU A 56 4.18 8.38 2.72
C LEU A 56 4.73 7.77 4.00
N LEU A 57 3.98 7.87 5.09
CA LEU A 57 4.20 7.04 6.27
C LEU A 57 3.26 5.84 6.20
N PHE A 58 3.84 4.65 6.28
CA PHE A 58 3.17 3.38 6.24
C PHE A 58 3.39 2.66 7.56
N GLU A 59 2.33 2.54 8.36
CA GLU A 59 2.35 1.84 9.63
C GLU A 59 1.58 0.54 9.52
N PHE A 60 2.23 -0.55 9.90
CA PHE A 60 1.64 -1.88 9.93
C PHE A 60 2.18 -2.67 11.13
N THR A 61 1.42 -3.66 11.58
CA THR A 61 1.81 -4.50 12.72
C THR A 61 2.14 -5.90 12.22
N PRO A 62 3.43 -6.30 12.17
CA PRO A 62 3.81 -7.65 11.79
C PRO A 62 3.40 -8.67 12.86
N PHE A 63 3.30 -9.94 12.46
CA PHE A 63 3.04 -11.02 13.40
C PHE A 63 4.18 -11.12 14.44
N GLN A 64 3.80 -11.14 15.73
CA GLN A 64 4.72 -11.14 16.87
C GLN A 64 5.71 -9.95 16.94
N SER A 65 5.35 -8.80 16.38
CA SER A 65 6.11 -7.56 16.55
C SER A 65 5.19 -6.38 16.88
N GLY A 66 5.78 -5.33 17.45
CA GLY A 66 5.07 -4.06 17.65
C GLY A 66 4.76 -3.37 16.33
N ALA A 67 3.87 -2.38 16.37
CA ALA A 67 3.57 -1.53 15.23
C ALA A 67 4.87 -0.92 14.67
N THR A 68 5.11 -1.13 13.37
CA THR A 68 6.28 -0.65 12.65
C THR A 68 5.83 0.42 11.67
N THR A 69 6.50 1.56 11.69
CA THR A 69 6.28 2.66 10.75
C THR A 69 7.45 2.76 9.79
N VAL A 70 7.17 2.72 8.49
CA VAL A 70 8.12 2.93 7.40
C VAL A 70 7.78 4.23 6.69
N THR A 71 8.79 5.05 6.38
CA THR A 71 8.59 6.29 5.62
C THR A 71 9.17 6.12 4.23
N PHE A 72 8.38 6.46 3.22
CA PHE A 72 8.76 6.46 1.82
C PHE A 72 8.77 7.89 1.28
N ASP A 73 9.83 8.25 0.58
CA ASP A 73 9.88 9.45 -0.26
C ASP A 73 9.21 9.12 -1.59
N VAL A 74 8.13 9.84 -1.93
CA VAL A 74 7.32 9.60 -3.13
C VAL A 74 7.38 10.79 -4.10
N ARG A 75 8.35 11.70 -3.93
CA ARG A 75 8.51 12.87 -4.80
C ARG A 75 8.85 12.44 -6.23
N GLY A 76 8.17 13.04 -7.19
CA GLY A 76 8.37 12.74 -8.61
C GLY A 76 7.78 11.39 -9.06
N LEU A 77 6.99 10.72 -8.21
CA LEU A 77 6.29 9.50 -8.56
C LEU A 77 5.32 9.72 -9.74
N ASP A 78 4.76 10.93 -9.89
CA ASP A 78 3.90 11.33 -11.01
C ASP A 78 4.58 11.07 -12.37
N LYS A 79 5.85 11.45 -12.50
CA LYS A 79 6.62 11.31 -13.74
C LYS A 79 6.95 9.86 -14.07
N LEU A 80 7.09 9.02 -13.04
CA LEU A 80 7.37 7.60 -13.19
C LEU A 80 6.09 6.81 -13.48
N LEU A 81 4.97 7.19 -12.85
CA LEU A 81 3.69 6.52 -13.05
C LEU A 81 3.14 6.75 -14.46
N ASP A 82 3.37 7.92 -15.07
CA ASP A 82 3.03 8.17 -16.47
C ASP A 82 3.74 7.18 -17.43
N LYS A 83 5.02 6.88 -17.19
CA LYS A 83 5.76 5.87 -17.97
C LYS A 83 5.16 4.47 -17.81
N VAL A 84 4.79 4.08 -16.59
CA VAL A 84 4.20 2.76 -16.31
C VAL A 84 2.81 2.64 -16.95
N THR A 85 1.97 3.67 -16.84
CA THR A 85 0.63 3.66 -17.46
C THR A 85 0.70 3.69 -18.98
N GLY A 86 1.66 4.41 -19.56
CA GLY A 86 1.97 4.37 -20.99
C GLY A 86 2.32 2.97 -21.49
N ALA A 87 3.09 2.20 -20.72
CA ALA A 87 3.41 0.81 -21.04
C ALA A 87 2.22 -0.16 -20.82
N CYS A 88 1.38 0.09 -19.82
CA CYS A 88 0.22 -0.76 -19.51
C CYS A 88 -0.94 -0.64 -20.51
N LYS A 89 -0.95 0.35 -21.41
CA LYS A 89 -1.89 0.44 -22.54
C LYS A 89 -1.87 -0.79 -23.47
N GLY A 90 -0.89 -1.68 -23.31
CA GLY A 90 -0.71 -2.88 -24.14
C GLY A 90 -1.37 -4.18 -23.67
N LYS A 91 -2.10 -4.26 -22.54
CA LYS A 91 -2.70 -5.54 -22.07
C LYS A 91 -4.15 -5.50 -21.60
N SER A 92 -5.02 -4.74 -22.28
CA SER A 92 -6.41 -5.21 -22.41
C SER A 92 -6.49 -6.10 -23.66
N ARG A 93 -6.07 -7.35 -23.50
CA ARG A 93 -6.32 -8.41 -24.48
C ARG A 93 -7.48 -9.24 -23.92
N ARG A 94 -8.69 -8.88 -24.39
CA ARG A 94 -9.98 -9.61 -24.36
C ARG A 94 -10.46 -10.18 -23.02
#